data_AF-A0A8R7VJ71-F1
#
_entry.id   AF-A0A8R7VJ71-F1
#
_cell.length_a   1.000
_cell.length_b   1.000
_cell.length_c   1.000
_cell.angle_alpha   90.00
_cell.angle_beta   90.00
_cell.angle_gamma   90.00
#
_symmetry.space_group_name_H-M   'P 1'
#
loop_
_entity.id
_entity.type
_entity.pdbx_description
1 polymer ?
#
loop_
_entity_poly.entity_id
_entity_poly.type
_entity_poly.pdbx_seq_one_letter_code
_entity_poly.pdbx_strand_id
1 'polypeptide(L)' 'MASTIQSLKAHQIFDSRGNPTVEVDVCCLDGTFARAVVPSDASTGLYEALELRDNIWI' A
#
# COMPACT_ATOMS: atom_id res chain seq x y z
N MET A 1 1.90 15.37 -21.75
CA MET A 1 2.21 13.96 -22.09
C MET A 1 1.38 13.08 -21.17
N ALA A 2 0.88 11.94 -21.65
CA ALA A 2 0.03 11.05 -20.85
C ALA A 2 0.87 10.28 -19.82
N SER A 3 0.44 10.26 -18.56
CA SER A 3 1.08 9.54 -17.47
C SER A 3 0.64 8.06 -17.47
N THR A 4 1.04 7.32 -18.50
CA THR A 4 0.74 5.88 -18.58
C THR A 4 1.60 5.13 -17.57
N ILE A 5 0.96 4.35 -16.69
CA ILE A 5 1.65 3.49 -15.72
C ILE A 5 2.45 2.43 -16.48
N GLN A 6 3.74 2.34 -16.19
CA GLN A 6 4.66 1.35 -16.75
C GLN A 6 4.80 0.13 -15.85
N SER A 7 4.96 0.34 -14.54
CA SER A 7 5.11 -0.75 -13.58
C SER A 7 4.68 -0.35 -12.17
N LEU A 8 4.33 -1.38 -11.39
CA LEU A 8 4.02 -1.31 -9.98
C LEU A 8 4.85 -2.35 -9.23
N LYS A 9 5.45 -1.96 -8.11
CA LYS A 9 6.16 -2.90 -7.22
C LYS A 9 5.75 -2.67 -5.79
N ALA A 10 5.24 -3.72 -5.15
CA ALA A 10 4.87 -3.70 -3.73
C ALA A 10 5.99 -4.25 -2.84
N HIS A 11 6.08 -3.71 -1.64
CA HIS A 11 7.00 -4.09 -0.57
C HIS A 11 6.24 -4.21 0.76
N GLN A 12 6.63 -5.18 1.58
CA GLN A 12 6.23 -5.20 2.99
C GLN A 12 7.21 -4.36 3.79
N ILE A 13 6.68 -3.37 4.53
CA ILE A 13 7.42 -2.54 5.48
C ILE A 13 6.73 -2.59 6.84
N PHE A 14 7.24 -1.87 7.84
CA PHE A 14 6.60 -1.73 9.15
C PHE A 14 6.02 -0.33 9.34
N ASP A 15 4.82 -0.25 9.89
CA ASP A 15 4.19 1.02 10.27
C ASP A 15 4.73 1.58 11.60
N SER A 16 4.14 2.68 12.08
CA SER A 16 4.54 3.33 13.33
C SER A 16 4.31 2.51 14.60
N ARG A 17 3.51 1.43 14.53
CA ARG A 17 3.24 0.48 15.62
C ARG A 17 4.07 -0.80 15.50
N GLY A 18 4.88 -0.94 14.45
CA GLY A 18 5.67 -2.14 14.19
C GLY A 18 4.86 -3.27 13.53
N ASN A 19 3.67 -2.97 13.01
CA ASN A 19 2.88 -3.95 12.25
C ASN A 19 3.29 -3.92 10.77
N PRO A 20 3.34 -5.08 10.09
CA PRO A 20 3.54 -5.11 8.65
C PRO A 20 2.52 -4.23 7.90
N THR A 21 2.94 -3.47 6.90
CA THR A 21 2.04 -2.76 5.97
C THR A 21 2.64 -2.74 4.56
N VAL A 22 1.86 -2.30 3.57
CA VAL A 22 2.25 -2.29 2.15
C VAL A 22 2.74 -0.90 1.74
N GLU A 23 3.91 -0.88 1.12
CA GLU A 23 4.44 0.25 0.33
C GLU A 23 4.41 -0.11 -1.16
N VAL A 24 4.06 0.84 -2.03
CA VAL A 24 4.05 0.63 -3.48
C VAL A 24 4.83 1.72 -4.21
N ASP A 25 5.73 1.28 -5.07
CA ASP A 25 6.40 2.08 -6.09
C ASP A 25 5.59 2.08 -7.39
N VAL A 26 5.44 3.25 -7.99
CA VAL A 26 4.81 3.48 -9.30
C VAL A 26 5.82 4.14 -10.23
N CYS A 27 6.07 3.51 -11.38
CA CYS A 27 6.85 4.11 -12.46
C CYS A 27 5.93 4.36 -13.67
N CYS A 28 6.00 5.55 -14.26
CA CYS A 28 5.28 5.91 -15.49
C CYS A 28 6.24 5.96 -16.69
N LEU A 29 5.69 5.80 -17.90
CA LEU A 29 6.47 5.87 -19.16
C LEU A 29 7.13 7.23 -19.41
N ASP A 30 6.66 8.29 -18.76
CA ASP A 30 7.24 9.63 -18.83
C ASP A 30 8.40 9.84 -17.85
N GLY A 31 8.78 8.81 -17.08
CA GLY A 31 9.84 8.86 -16.08
C GLY A 31 9.37 9.32 -14.69
N THR A 32 8.08 9.63 -14.50
CA THR A 32 7.54 9.95 -13.17
C THR A 32 7.67 8.74 -12.24
N PHE A 33 8.17 8.99 -11.04
CA PHE A 33 8.26 8.02 -9.96
C PHE A 33 7.49 8.53 -8.74
N ALA A 34 6.69 7.65 -8.14
CA ALA A 34 6.00 7.93 -6.89
C ALA A 34 6.04 6.70 -5.98
N ARG A 35 6.06 6.96 -4.67
CA ARG A 35 6.01 5.94 -3.62
C ARG A 35 4.97 6.33 -2.58
N ALA A 36 4.14 5.37 -2.20
CA ALA A 36 3.13 5.57 -1.17
C ALA A 36 3.07 4.37 -0.22
N VAL A 37 2.75 4.67 1.04
CA VAL A 37 2.55 3.68 2.10
C VAL A 37 1.09 3.70 2.51
N VAL A 38 0.50 2.51 2.68
CA VAL A 38 -0.86 2.38 3.22
C VAL A 38 -0.80 2.40 4.75
N PRO A 39 -1.56 3.29 5.43
CA PRO A 39 -1.67 3.22 6.89
C PRO A 39 -2.47 1.98 7.30
N SER A 40 -2.12 1.38 8.45
CA SER A 40 -2.92 0.30 9.03
C SER A 40 -3.88 0.85 10.09
N ASP A 41 -5.05 0.24 10.23
CA ASP A 41 -5.95 0.50 11.33
C ASP A 41 -6.36 -0.80 12.05
N ALA A 42 -6.78 -0.68 13.31
CA ALA A 42 -7.32 -1.77 14.11
C ALA A 42 -8.86 -1.73 14.22
N SER A 43 -9.51 -0.76 13.57
CA SER A 43 -10.97 -0.68 13.49
C SER A 43 -11.53 -1.90 12.75
N THR A 44 -12.72 -2.33 13.16
CA THR A 44 -13.47 -3.46 12.57
C THR A 44 -14.87 -3.03 12.16
N GLY A 45 -15.02 -1.79 11.68
CA GLY A 45 -16.31 -1.23 11.31
C GLY A 45 -17.01 -2.08 10.23
N LEU A 46 -18.30 -2.35 10.42
CA LEU A 46 -19.10 -3.23 9.53
C LEU A 46 -19.08 -2.80 8.05
N TYR A 47 -18.87 -1.50 7.79
CA TYR A 47 -18.93 -0.91 6.45
C TYR A 47 -17.57 -0.36 5.98
N GLU A 48 -16.48 -0.75 6.64
CA GLU A 48 -15.12 -0.36 6.25
C GLU A 48 -14.56 -1.28 5.17
N ALA A 49 -13.64 -0.76 4.36
CA ALA A 49 -12.89 -1.59 3.43
C ALA A 49 -11.94 -2.51 4.22
N LEU A 50 -11.96 -3.80 3.93
CA LEU A 50 -11.12 -4.78 4.62
C LEU A 50 -9.71 -4.79 4.03
N GLU A 51 -8.71 -4.59 4.89
CA GLU A 51 -7.31 -4.84 4.54
C GLU A 51 -7.00 -6.35 4.54
N LEU A 52 -6.23 -6.81 3.55
CA LEU A 52 -5.81 -8.20 3.47
C LEU A 52 -4.58 -8.44 4.35
N ARG A 53 -4.64 -9.47 5.19
CA ARG A 53 -3.56 -9.91 6.07
C ARG A 53 -3.25 -11.38 5.81
N ASP A 54 -1.97 -11.74 5.80
CA ASP A 54 -1.53 -13.14 5.58
C ASP A 54 -2.03 -14.08 6.69
N ASN A 55 -2.03 -13.59 7.93
CA ASN A 55 -2.62 -14.25 9.10
C ASN A 55 -3.61 -13.30 9.77
N ILE A 56 -4.66 -13.83 10.40
CA ILE A 56 -5.62 -13.02 11.16
C ILE A 56 -4.90 -12.44 12.39
N TRP A 57 -4.69 -11.12 12.36
CA TRP A 57 -4.40 -10.30 13.53
C TRP A 57 -5.28 -9.04 13.48
N ILE A 58 -6.60 -9.27 13.54
CA ILE A 58 -7.55 -8.28 14.07
C ILE A 58 -7.60 -8.43 15.59
#